data_AF-A0A7G8EYH4-F1
#
_entry.id   AF-A0A7G8EYH4-F1
#
_cell.length_a   1.000
_cell.length_b   1.000
_cell.length_c   1.000
_cell.angle_alpha   90.00
_cell.angle_beta   90.00
_cell.angle_gamma   90.00
#
_symmetry.space_group_name_H-M   'P 1'
#
loop_
_entity.id
_entity.type
_entity.pdbx_description
1 polymer ?
#
loop_
_entity_poly.entity_id
_entity_poly.type
_entity_poly.pdbx_seq_one_letter_code
_entity_poly.pdbx_strand_id
1 'polypeptide(L)'
;MQPTPEATREALLKLLALAAGPGLSDDKGTEIVNDQIERCIERTKAEASEGAALVDACAPHGKAMLTQAQKRLEQLQAVKTLEIVARENFGVL
;
A
#
# COMPACT_ATOMS: atom_id res chain seq x y z
N MET A 1 -22.47 -2.88 16.92
CA MET A 1 -21.23 -3.32 17.60
C MET A 1 -20.06 -2.59 16.96
N GLN A 2 -19.24 -1.89 17.74
CA GLN A 2 -17.97 -1.35 17.22
C GLN A 2 -16.96 -2.50 17.08
N PRO A 3 -16.14 -2.52 16.01
CA PRO A 3 -15.10 -3.54 15.85
C PRO A 3 -14.03 -3.42 16.94
N THR A 4 -13.46 -4.55 17.36
CA THR A 4 -12.38 -4.55 18.36
C THR A 4 -11.08 -4.05 17.75
N PRO A 5 -10.16 -3.50 18.56
CA PRO A 5 -8.90 -2.97 18.03
C PRO A 5 -8.03 -4.03 17.35
N GLU A 6 -8.03 -5.26 17.87
CA GLU A 6 -7.33 -6.41 17.26
C GLU A 6 -7.93 -6.80 15.91
N ALA A 7 -9.26 -6.82 15.79
CA ALA A 7 -9.95 -7.10 14.53
C ALA A 7 -9.69 -6.00 13.49
N THR A 8 -9.65 -4.74 13.92
CA THR A 8 -9.28 -3.59 13.07
C THR A 8 -7.85 -3.72 12.55
N ARG A 9 -6.89 -4.06 13.43
CA ARG A 9 -5.48 -4.27 13.04
C ARG A 9 -5.33 -5.43 12.05
N GLU A 10 -5.98 -6.55 12.30
CA GLU A 10 -5.95 -7.72 11.41
C GLU A 10 -6.55 -7.39 10.02
N ALA A 11 -7.65 -6.65 9.99
CA ALA A 11 -8.28 -6.21 8.74
C ALA A 11 -7.35 -5.28 7.93
N LEU A 12 -6.66 -4.35 8.60
CA LEU A 12 -5.70 -3.46 7.94
C LEU A 12 -4.49 -4.21 7.37
N LEU A 13 -3.94 -5.17 8.11
CA LEU A 13 -2.85 -6.02 7.60
C LEU A 13 -3.28 -6.82 6.37
N LYS A 14 -4.52 -7.35 6.36
CA LYS A 14 -5.07 -8.03 5.18
C LYS A 14 -5.22 -7.08 3.99
N LEU A 15 -5.72 -5.86 4.20
CA LEU A 15 -5.83 -4.85 3.15
C LEU A 15 -4.47 -4.42 2.61
N LEU A 16 -3.48 -4.26 3.48
CA LEU A 16 -2.11 -3.93 3.09
C LEU A 16 -1.48 -5.05 2.25
N ALA A 17 -1.66 -6.31 2.63
CA ALA A 17 -1.19 -7.45 1.84
C ALA A 17 -1.84 -7.50 0.44
N LEU A 18 -3.13 -7.18 0.33
CA LEU A 18 -3.83 -7.09 -0.95
C LEU A 18 -3.31 -5.93 -1.81
N ALA A 19 -3.08 -4.76 -1.21
CA ALA A 19 -2.58 -3.57 -1.90
C ALA A 19 -1.09 -3.70 -2.29
N ALA A 20 -0.29 -4.43 -1.53
CA ALA A 20 1.14 -4.62 -1.74
C ALA A 20 1.48 -5.82 -2.66
N GLY A 21 0.49 -6.58 -3.12
CA GLY A 21 0.70 -7.66 -4.08
C GLY A 21 1.64 -8.79 -3.59
N PRO A 22 1.86 -9.81 -4.43
CA PRO A 22 2.74 -10.92 -4.08
C PRO A 22 4.20 -10.44 -3.99
N GLY A 23 4.82 -10.57 -2.82
CA GLY A 23 6.25 -10.26 -2.59
C GLY A 23 6.55 -9.27 -1.47
N LEU A 24 5.54 -8.67 -0.83
CA LEU A 24 5.76 -7.82 0.36
C LEU A 24 5.59 -8.59 1.69
N SER A 25 5.04 -9.81 1.63
CA SER A 25 4.63 -10.58 2.81
C SER A 25 5.78 -11.26 3.58
N ASP A 26 7.04 -11.11 3.14
CA ASP A 26 8.17 -11.82 3.74
C ASP A 26 8.83 -11.09 4.91
N ASP A 27 8.50 -9.81 5.15
CA ASP A 27 9.03 -9.08 6.31
C ASP A 27 8.25 -9.45 7.58
N LYS A 28 8.63 -10.57 8.20
CA LYS A 28 8.14 -11.04 9.52
C LYS A 28 8.67 -10.19 10.69
N GLY A 29 8.84 -8.89 10.47
CA GLY A 29 9.28 -7.95 11.49
C GLY A 29 8.09 -7.38 12.26
N THR A 30 8.30 -7.11 13.55
CA THR A 30 7.42 -6.37 14.47
C THR A 30 7.28 -4.89 14.08
N GLU A 31 7.23 -4.60 12.78
CA GLU A 31 7.25 -3.24 12.28
C GLU A 31 5.86 -2.60 12.45
N ILE A 32 5.88 -1.32 12.76
CA ILE A 32 4.66 -0.54 12.95
C ILE A 32 4.00 -0.42 11.57
N VAL A 33 2.69 -0.67 11.51
CA VAL A 33 1.92 -0.72 10.25
C VAL A 33 2.11 0.54 9.40
N ASN A 34 2.34 1.69 10.04
CA ASN A 34 2.60 2.94 9.37
C ASN A 34 3.91 2.93 8.55
N ASP A 35 4.98 2.38 9.12
CA ASP A 35 6.27 2.27 8.44
C ASP A 35 6.17 1.32 7.23
N GLN A 36 5.40 0.24 7.36
CA GLN A 36 5.12 -0.67 6.26
C GLN A 36 4.34 0.02 5.12
N ILE A 37 3.33 0.83 5.45
CA ILE A 37 2.56 1.61 4.47
C ILE A 37 3.47 2.61 3.75
N GLU A 38 4.34 3.32 4.47
CA GLU A 38 5.22 4.32 3.87
C GLU A 38 6.24 3.69 2.92
N ARG A 39 6.87 2.57 3.31
CA ARG A 39 7.79 1.82 2.44
C ARG A 39 7.09 1.31 1.18
N CYS A 40 5.84 0.86 1.29
CA CYS A 40 5.04 0.46 0.12
C CYS A 40 4.78 1.63 -0.84
N ILE A 41 4.46 2.81 -0.29
CA ILE A 41 4.22 4.02 -1.08
C ILE A 41 5.48 4.40 -1.86
N GLU A 42 6.63 4.47 -1.18
CA GLU A 42 7.90 4.86 -1.82
C GLU A 42 8.32 3.90 -2.92
N ARG A 43 8.21 2.58 -2.68
CA ARG A 43 8.47 1.58 -3.70
C ARG A 43 7.53 1.72 -4.91
N THR A 44 6.24 1.94 -4.66
CA THR A 44 5.24 2.09 -5.75
C THR A 44 5.50 3.35 -6.58
N LYS A 45 5.95 4.44 -5.94
CA LYS A 45 6.38 5.66 -6.67
C LYS A 45 7.59 5.38 -7.57
N ALA A 46 8.58 4.63 -7.07
CA ALA A 46 9.74 4.24 -7.87
C ALA A 46 9.34 3.39 -9.09
N GLU A 47 8.49 2.37 -8.90
CA GLU A 47 7.96 1.54 -9.99
C GLU A 47 7.17 2.37 -11.02
N ALA A 48 6.35 3.33 -10.57
CA ALA A 48 5.64 4.25 -11.46
C ALA A 48 6.59 5.13 -12.27
N SER A 49 7.66 5.65 -11.64
CA SER A 49 8.66 6.49 -12.30
C SER A 49 9.46 5.70 -13.34
N GLU A 50 9.82 4.46 -13.03
CA GLU A 50 10.48 3.56 -13.99
C GLU A 50 9.55 3.26 -15.17
N GLY A 51 8.27 2.96 -14.90
CA GLY A 51 7.26 2.78 -15.94
C GLY A 51 7.13 4.01 -16.85
N ALA A 52 7.16 5.22 -16.29
CA ALA A 52 7.13 6.46 -17.06
C ALA A 52 8.36 6.59 -17.99
N ALA A 53 9.55 6.27 -17.49
CA ALA A 53 10.78 6.28 -18.29
C ALA A 53 10.72 5.23 -19.42
N LEU A 54 10.14 4.06 -19.17
CA LEU A 54 9.94 3.01 -20.18
C LEU A 54 8.88 3.39 -21.23
N VAL A 55 7.82 4.12 -20.84
CA VAL A 55 6.83 4.69 -21.78
C VAL A 55 7.49 5.69 -22.70
N ASP A 56 8.27 6.61 -22.13
CA ASP A 56 9.02 7.64 -22.88
C ASP A 56 10.01 7.00 -23.85
N ALA A 57 10.60 5.86 -23.45
CA ALA A 57 11.53 5.12 -24.27
C ALA A 57 10.89 4.30 -25.42
N CYS A 58 9.70 3.68 -25.29
CA CYS A 58 9.27 2.68 -26.31
C CYS A 58 7.80 2.14 -26.31
N ALA A 59 6.73 2.92 -26.07
CA ALA A 59 5.31 2.45 -26.04
C ALA A 59 4.97 1.18 -26.88
N PRO A 60 4.34 0.11 -26.31
CA PRO A 60 3.02 0.17 -25.65
C PRO A 60 2.91 -0.51 -24.27
N HIS A 61 3.95 -1.21 -23.78
CA HIS A 61 3.88 -1.98 -22.54
C HIS A 61 3.97 -1.11 -21.27
N GLY A 62 4.68 0.02 -21.34
CA GLY A 62 4.83 0.91 -20.19
C GLY A 62 3.52 1.57 -19.73
N LYS A 63 2.55 1.77 -20.62
CA LYS A 63 1.28 2.44 -20.28
C LYS A 63 0.43 1.58 -19.33
N ALA A 64 0.45 0.27 -19.52
CA ALA A 64 -0.24 -0.66 -18.64
C ALA A 64 0.42 -0.70 -17.26
N MET A 65 1.76 -0.76 -17.21
CA MET A 65 2.52 -0.74 -15.95
C MET A 65 2.32 0.57 -15.18
N LEU A 66 2.35 1.72 -15.87
CA LEU A 66 2.10 3.03 -15.26
C LEU A 66 0.69 3.10 -14.67
N THR A 67 -0.33 2.73 -15.45
CA THR A 67 -1.73 2.70 -15.00
C THR A 67 -1.90 1.79 -13.78
N GLN A 68 -1.24 0.62 -13.79
CA GLN A 68 -1.28 -0.33 -12.69
C GLN A 68 -0.62 0.24 -11.43
N ALA A 69 0.56 0.86 -11.56
CA ALA A 69 1.28 1.47 -10.44
C ALA A 69 0.50 2.66 -9.85
N GLN A 70 -0.12 3.49 -10.69
CA GLN A 70 -0.98 4.59 -10.27
C GLN A 70 -2.19 4.11 -9.47
N LYS A 71 -2.92 3.11 -9.99
CA LYS A 71 -4.05 2.52 -9.28
C LYS A 71 -3.64 1.95 -7.93
N ARG A 72 -2.46 1.34 -7.87
CA ARG A 72 -1.91 0.77 -6.63
C ARG A 72 -1.52 1.85 -5.62
N LEU A 73 -0.99 2.97 -6.09
CA LEU A 73 -0.70 4.14 -5.24
C LEU A 73 -1.97 4.71 -4.61
N GLU A 74 -3.06 4.84 -5.39
CA GLU A 74 -4.37 5.29 -4.87
C GLU A 74 -4.89 4.36 -3.77
N GLN A 75 -4.76 3.05 -3.96
CA GLN A 75 -5.16 2.05 -2.97
C GLN A 75 -4.34 2.17 -1.68
N LEU A 76 -3.02 2.34 -1.77
CA LEU A 76 -2.15 2.52 -0.60
C LEU A 76 -2.45 3.83 0.15
N GLN A 77 -2.76 4.92 -0.56
CA GLN A 77 -3.22 6.16 0.06
C GLN A 77 -4.53 5.99 0.82
N ALA A 78 -5.47 5.22 0.28
CA ALA A 78 -6.71 4.89 0.99
C ALA A 78 -6.45 4.06 2.25
N VAL A 79 -5.50 3.11 2.21
CA VAL A 79 -5.08 2.35 3.40
C VAL A 79 -4.46 3.27 4.46
N LYS A 80 -3.65 4.26 4.08
CA LYS A 80 -3.11 5.27 5.01
C LYS A 80 -4.20 6.09 5.69
N THR A 81 -5.22 6.50 4.94
CA THR A 81 -6.39 7.19 5.52
C THR A 81 -7.15 6.29 6.50
N LEU A 82 -7.32 5.01 6.17
CA LEU A 82 -7.96 4.03 7.07
C LEU A 82 -7.14 3.80 8.36
N GLU A 83 -5.82 3.82 8.28
CA GLU A 83 -4.92 3.71 9.43
C GLU A 83 -5.11 4.88 10.42
N ILE A 84 -5.19 6.12 9.90
CA ILE A 84 -5.45 7.32 10.72
C ILE A 84 -6.81 7.21 11.42
N VAL A 85 -7.87 6.90 10.66
CA VAL A 85 -9.21 6.71 11.21
C VAL A 85 -9.22 5.60 12.26
N ALA A 86 -8.49 4.52 12.01
CA ALA A 86 -8.40 3.40 12.95
C ALA A 86 -7.70 3.80 14.25
N ARG A 87 -6.60 4.55 14.18
CA ARG A 87 -5.89 5.07 15.35
C ARG A 87 -6.80 5.99 16.18
N GLU A 88 -7.52 6.90 15.54
CA GLU A 88 -8.41 7.86 16.22
C GLU A 88 -9.60 7.19 16.92
N ASN A 89 -10.16 6.13 16.33
CA ASN A 89 -11.40 5.52 16.80
C ASN A 89 -11.19 4.24 17.64
N PHE A 90 -10.05 3.57 17.49
CA PHE A 90 -9.78 2.29 18.14
C PHE A 90 -8.48 2.26 18.96
N GLY A 91 -7.65 3.31 18.91
CA GLY A 91 -6.45 3.45 19.75
C GLY A 91 -5.37 2.40 19.53
N VAL A 92 -5.47 1.62 18.45
CA VAL A 92 -4.51 0.59 18.08
C VAL A 92 -4.02 0.91 16.70
N LEU A 93 -2.72 1.24 16.60
CA LEU A 93 -1.79 1.21 15.45
C LEU A 93 -0.61 2.17 15.68
#